data_AF-A0A8H3ZSS8-F1
#
_entry.id   AF-A0A8H3ZSS8-F1
#
_cell.length_a   1.000
_cell.length_b   1.000
_cell.length_c   1.000
_cell.angle_alpha   90.00
_cell.angle_beta   90.00
_cell.angle_gamma   90.00
#
_symmetry.space_group_name_H-M   'P 1'
#
loop_
_entity.id
_entity.type
_entity.pdbx_description
1 polymer ?
#
loop_
_entity_poly.entity_id
_entity_poly.type
_entity_poly.pdbx_seq_one_letter_code
_entity_poly.pdbx_strand_id
1 'polypeptide(L)'
;MAIYFLIPERWYPSFYESLEETERTAVKKALKKRKELKQIRKKEDQALRRKFRRDERSFRLLELPIELRKRIYELVLVRPGFYRPISTNFADRSERDSRSILFTCKGVYEEAYVIFFSKNRFALASAGPRPIPYRIQAQDLVRTIGAINASLVRHVSLRHDMQPSFR
;
A
#
# COMPACT_ATOMS: atom_id res chain seq x y z
N MET A 1 53.34 46.39 6.71
CA MET A 1 53.02 46.56 8.15
C MET A 1 51.91 45.58 8.51
N ALA A 2 52.26 44.46 9.13
CA ALA A 2 51.31 43.48 9.66
C ALA A 2 51.23 43.71 11.16
N ILE A 3 50.07 44.17 11.64
CA ILE A 3 49.81 44.35 13.07
C ILE A 3 49.45 42.98 13.62
N TYR A 4 50.44 42.26 14.15
CA TYR A 4 50.20 41.06 14.95
C TYR A 4 49.68 41.51 16.32
N PHE A 5 48.37 41.44 16.52
CA PHE A 5 47.81 41.49 17.86
C PHE A 5 48.24 40.21 18.60
N LEU A 6 49.23 40.35 19.48
CA LEU A 6 49.60 39.36 20.49
C LEU A 6 48.41 39.16 21.43
N ILE A 7 47.55 38.19 21.11
CA ILE A 7 46.49 37.77 22.02
C ILE A 7 47.15 36.90 23.10
N PRO A 8 47.10 37.27 24.38
CA PRO A 8 47.77 36.53 25.44
C PRO A 8 47.16 35.14 25.61
N GLU A 9 47.97 34.09 25.41
CA GLU A 9 47.59 32.66 25.49
C GLU A 9 47.08 32.21 26.87
N ARG A 10 47.10 33.08 27.89
CA ARG A 10 46.74 32.73 29.27
C ARG A 10 45.26 32.91 29.64
N TRP A 11 44.41 33.40 28.74
CA TRP A 11 43.00 33.73 29.05
C TRP A 11 41.95 32.90 28.32
N TYR A 12 42.33 31.79 27.68
CA TYR A 12 41.42 31.02 26.81
C TYR A 12 40.67 29.83 27.44
N PRO A 13 41.14 29.11 28.49
CA PRO A 13 40.47 27.89 28.94
C PRO A 13 39.04 28.13 29.47
N SER A 14 38.84 29.21 30.25
CA SER A 14 37.55 29.46 30.91
C SER A 14 36.44 29.91 29.94
N PHE A 15 36.79 30.57 28.83
CA PHE A 15 35.82 31.00 27.83
C PHE A 15 35.28 29.80 27.02
N TYR A 16 36.15 28.85 26.65
CA TYR A 16 35.74 27.64 25.94
C TYR A 16 34.89 26.70 26.80
N GLU A 17 35.21 26.55 28.09
CA GLU A 17 34.39 25.75 29.02
C GLU A 17 32.97 26.33 29.20
N SER A 18 32.86 27.66 29.29
CA SER A 18 31.56 28.34 29.36
C SER A 18 30.76 28.15 28.06
N LEU A 19 31.42 28.23 26.90
CA LEU A 19 30.78 28.00 25.60
C LEU A 19 30.26 26.56 25.49
N GLU A 20 31.07 25.56 25.87
CA GLU A 20 30.66 24.16 25.87
C GLU A 20 29.47 23.88 26.80
N GLU A 21 29.41 24.53 27.96
CA GLU A 21 28.29 24.36 28.88
C GLU A 21 26.99 24.95 28.32
N THR A 22 27.07 26.11 27.67
CA THR A 22 25.91 26.70 26.97
C THR A 22 25.43 25.83 25.80
N GLU A 23 26.35 25.23 25.03
CA GLU A 23 26.01 24.32 23.93
C GLU A 23 25.35 23.03 24.46
N ARG A 24 25.90 22.43 25.53
CA ARG A 24 25.33 21.22 26.14
C ARG A 24 23.93 21.47 26.68
N THR A 25 23.68 22.62 27.31
CA THR A 25 22.33 22.98 27.78
C THR A 25 21.37 23.24 26.62
N ALA A 26 21.82 23.89 25.54
CA ALA A 26 21.03 24.12 24.33
C ALA A 26 20.63 22.80 23.65
N VAL A 27 21.55 21.85 23.51
CA VAL A 27 21.30 20.52 22.93
C VAL A 27 20.29 19.72 23.77
N LYS A 28 20.44 19.72 25.11
CA LYS A 28 19.48 19.08 26.01
C LYS A 28 18.08 19.68 25.88
N LYS A 29 17.99 21.02 25.81
CA LYS A 29 16.71 21.74 25.61
C LYS A 29 16.07 21.41 24.26
N ALA A 30 16.86 21.35 23.18
CA ALA A 30 16.38 20.99 21.84
C ALA A 30 15.86 19.55 21.79
N LEU A 31 16.56 18.60 22.43
CA LEU A 31 16.13 17.20 22.52
C LEU A 31 14.81 17.05 23.29
N LYS A 32 14.65 17.77 24.40
CA LYS A 32 13.39 17.78 25.17
C LYS A 32 12.24 18.30 24.32
N LYS A 33 12.43 19.46 23.66
CA LYS A 33 11.43 20.06 22.75
C LYS A 33 11.04 19.12 21.60
N ARG A 34 12.00 18.38 21.02
CA ARG A 34 11.73 17.40 19.97
C ARG A 34 10.87 16.23 20.46
N LYS A 35 11.09 15.75 21.69
CA LYS A 35 10.27 14.68 22.30
C LYS A 35 8.84 15.15 22.57
N GLU A 36 8.68 16.37 23.09
CA GLU A 36 7.36 16.99 23.33
C GLU A 36 6.57 17.15 22.02
N LEU A 37 7.21 17.67 20.96
CA LEU A 37 6.58 17.77 19.63
C LEU A 37 6.14 16.42 19.06
N LYS A 38 6.93 15.37 19.24
CA LYS A 38 6.53 14.00 18.83
C LYS A 38 5.31 13.51 19.62
N GLN A 39 5.23 13.81 20.91
CA GLN A 39 4.07 13.44 21.72
C GLN A 39 2.82 14.22 21.32
N ILE A 40 2.94 15.52 21.02
CA ILE A 40 1.83 16.35 20.54
C ILE A 40 1.28 15.79 19.23
N ARG A 41 2.14 15.56 18.23
CA ARG A 41 1.73 14.95 16.95
C ARG A 41 1.03 13.60 17.12
N LYS A 42 1.56 12.74 18.00
CA LYS A 42 0.94 11.44 18.31
C LYS A 42 -0.45 11.60 18.92
N LYS A 43 -0.64 12.59 19.82
CA LYS A 43 -1.94 12.89 20.42
C LYS A 43 -2.91 13.49 19.40
N GLU A 44 -2.45 14.37 18.51
CA GLU A 44 -3.24 14.95 17.42
C GLU A 44 -3.70 13.87 16.44
N ASP A 45 -2.81 12.99 15.99
CA ASP A 45 -3.16 11.84 15.12
C ASP A 45 -4.17 10.92 15.80
N GLN A 46 -4.00 10.68 17.11
CA GLN A 46 -4.94 9.89 17.89
C GLN A 46 -6.30 10.59 18.04
N ALA A 47 -6.32 11.91 18.22
CA ALA A 47 -7.54 12.70 18.31
C ALA A 47 -8.28 12.75 16.96
N LEU A 48 -7.56 12.91 15.85
CA LEU A 48 -8.11 12.82 14.49
C LEU A 48 -8.74 11.45 14.25
N ARG A 49 -8.03 10.36 14.56
CA ARG A 49 -8.57 8.98 14.46
C ARG A 49 -9.83 8.79 15.33
N ARG A 50 -9.87 9.39 16.52
CA ARG A 50 -11.06 9.34 17.39
C ARG A 50 -12.22 10.18 16.86
N LYS A 51 -11.95 11.34 16.26
CA LYS A 51 -12.96 12.20 15.64
C LYS A 51 -13.58 11.51 14.42
N PHE A 52 -12.76 10.94 13.54
CA PHE A 52 -13.24 10.17 12.40
C PHE A 52 -14.00 8.89 12.78
N ARG A 53 -13.77 8.32 13.97
CA ARG A 53 -14.58 7.21 14.49
C ARG A 53 -15.99 7.60 14.95
N ARG A 54 -16.25 8.88 15.27
CA ARG A 54 -17.53 9.29 15.89
C ARG A 54 -18.59 9.75 14.91
N ASP A 55 -18.22 10.15 13.70
CA ASP A 55 -19.17 10.46 12.62
C ASP A 55 -19.47 9.23 11.73
N GLU A 56 -19.28 8.01 12.26
CA GLU A 56 -19.54 6.71 11.63
C GLU A 56 -21.05 6.44 11.43
N ARG A 57 -21.74 7.30 10.68
CA ARG A 57 -22.66 6.73 9.69
C ARG A 57 -21.76 6.11 8.62
N SER A 58 -21.21 4.94 8.95
CA SER A 58 -20.41 4.15 8.02
C SER A 58 -21.17 4.14 6.71
N PHE A 59 -20.51 4.56 5.62
CA PHE A 59 -21.15 4.58 4.32
C PHE A 59 -21.67 3.17 4.04
N ARG A 60 -22.99 3.01 4.08
CA ARG A 60 -23.62 1.71 3.92
C ARG A 60 -23.68 1.44 2.43
N LEU A 61 -22.59 0.88 1.90
CA LEU A 61 -22.48 0.51 0.48
C LEU A 61 -23.73 -0.25 0.01
N LEU A 62 -24.28 -1.12 0.87
CA LEU A 62 -25.47 -1.93 0.61
C LEU A 62 -26.80 -1.16 0.62
N GLU A 63 -26.85 0.07 1.14
CA GLU A 63 -28.03 0.95 1.05
C GLU A 63 -28.12 1.71 -0.27
N LEU A 64 -27.04 1.77 -1.05
CA LEU A 64 -27.09 2.34 -2.39
C LEU A 64 -27.98 1.48 -3.30
N PRO A 65 -28.65 2.08 -4.30
CA PRO A 65 -29.24 1.32 -5.41
C PRO A 65 -28.23 0.34 -6.03
N ILE A 66 -28.73 -0.83 -6.45
CA ILE A 66 -27.90 -1.91 -6.99
C ILE A 66 -27.09 -1.46 -8.22
N GLU A 67 -27.62 -0.53 -9.02
CA GLU A 67 -26.98 0.04 -10.20
C GLU A 67 -25.70 0.79 -9.81
N LEU A 68 -25.76 1.58 -8.74
CA LEU A 68 -24.60 2.33 -8.24
C LEU A 68 -23.56 1.39 -7.63
N ARG A 69 -24.00 0.36 -6.89
CA ARG A 69 -23.09 -0.67 -6.36
C ARG A 69 -22.35 -1.39 -7.48
N LYS A 70 -23.07 -1.84 -8.52
CA LYS A 70 -22.48 -2.44 -9.72
C LYS A 70 -21.47 -1.51 -10.37
N ARG A 71 -21.77 -0.21 -10.48
CA ARG A 71 -20.83 0.75 -11.08
C ARG A 71 -19.56 0.93 -10.23
N ILE A 72 -19.70 0.97 -8.91
CA ILE A 72 -18.54 1.00 -7.98
C ILE A 72 -17.71 -0.28 -8.15
N TYR A 73 -18.34 -1.45 -8.18
CA TYR A 73 -17.65 -2.72 -8.40
C TYR A 73 -16.91 -2.74 -9.72
N GLU A 74 -17.51 -2.28 -10.82
CA GLU A 74 -16.84 -2.16 -12.11
C GLU A 74 -15.59 -1.28 -12.03
N LEU A 75 -15.69 -0.10 -11.43
CA LEU A 75 -14.57 0.84 -11.30
C LEU A 75 -13.43 0.29 -10.45
N VAL A 76 -13.75 -0.49 -9.40
CA VAL A 76 -12.75 -1.03 -8.46
C VAL A 76 -12.13 -2.34 -8.98
N LEU A 77 -12.94 -3.20 -9.59
CA LEU A 77 -12.58 -4.58 -9.90
C LEU A 77 -12.21 -4.82 -11.35
N VAL A 78 -12.64 -3.98 -12.30
CA VAL A 78 -12.34 -4.17 -13.72
C VAL A 78 -11.08 -3.39 -14.07
N ARG A 79 -10.05 -4.08 -14.56
CA ARG A 79 -8.81 -3.45 -15.02
C ARG A 79 -8.59 -3.69 -16.51
N PRO A 80 -7.96 -2.73 -17.22
CA PRO A 80 -7.64 -2.90 -18.65
C PRO A 80 -6.55 -3.95 -18.93
N GLY A 81 -6.01 -4.62 -17.91
CA GLY A 81 -4.94 -5.61 -18.02
C GLY A 81 -5.40 -7.06 -17.89
N PHE A 82 -4.41 -7.96 -17.77
CA PHE A 82 -4.65 -9.36 -17.43
C PHE A 82 -4.38 -9.59 -15.95
N TYR A 83 -5.36 -10.16 -15.25
CA TYR A 83 -5.19 -10.64 -13.89
C TYR A 83 -4.34 -11.90 -13.89
N ARG A 84 -3.32 -11.91 -13.04
CA ARG A 84 -2.56 -13.12 -12.76
C ARG A 84 -3.21 -13.83 -11.57
N PRO A 85 -3.72 -15.06 -11.73
CA PRO A 85 -4.16 -15.85 -10.60
C PRO A 85 -2.97 -15.98 -9.64
N ILE A 86 -3.24 -15.76 -8.36
CA ILE A 86 -2.26 -15.48 -7.29
C ILE A 86 -0.98 -16.29 -7.50
N SER A 87 0.05 -15.63 -8.05
CA SER A 87 1.40 -16.09 -7.80
C SER A 87 1.64 -15.84 -6.31
N THR A 88 2.09 -16.86 -5.59
CA THR A 88 2.50 -16.77 -4.18
C THR A 88 3.56 -15.69 -3.94
N ASN A 89 4.15 -15.15 -5.00
CA ASN A 89 5.10 -14.07 -4.95
C ASN A 89 4.42 -12.74 -4.60
N PHE A 90 4.79 -12.21 -3.45
CA PHE A 90 4.30 -10.97 -2.81
C PHE A 90 4.49 -9.66 -3.59
N ALA A 91 4.87 -9.74 -4.86
CA ALA A 91 5.43 -8.61 -5.59
C ALA A 91 4.39 -7.56 -6.04
N ASP A 92 3.13 -7.94 -6.29
CA ASP A 92 2.15 -6.98 -6.80
C ASP A 92 1.14 -6.54 -5.73
N ARG A 93 1.56 -5.56 -4.92
CA ARG A 93 0.70 -4.93 -3.90
C ARG A 93 -0.54 -4.28 -4.53
N SER A 94 -0.42 -3.74 -5.75
CA SER A 94 -1.50 -3.03 -6.42
C SER A 94 -2.71 -3.93 -6.72
N GLU A 95 -2.48 -5.21 -7.04
CA GLU A 95 -3.54 -6.17 -7.31
C GLU A 95 -4.26 -6.68 -6.05
N ARG A 96 -3.59 -6.63 -4.90
CA ARG A 96 -4.19 -7.03 -3.62
C ARG A 96 -5.26 -6.05 -3.17
N ASP A 97 -5.05 -4.76 -3.42
CA ASP A 97 -5.97 -3.72 -2.97
C ASP A 97 -7.34 -3.82 -3.63
N SER A 98 -7.41 -4.09 -4.94
CA SER A 98 -8.71 -4.24 -5.63
C SER A 98 -9.52 -5.44 -5.16
N ARG A 99 -8.87 -6.55 -4.79
CA ARG A 99 -9.54 -7.79 -4.37
C ARG A 99 -10.04 -7.74 -2.94
N SER A 100 -9.55 -6.79 -2.13
CA SER A 100 -9.98 -6.61 -0.74
C SER A 100 -11.50 -6.44 -0.61
N ILE A 101 -12.14 -5.81 -1.60
CA ILE A 101 -13.60 -5.61 -1.61
C ILE A 101 -14.38 -6.93 -1.63
N LEU A 102 -13.84 -7.98 -2.29
CA LEU A 102 -14.45 -9.31 -2.33
C LEU A 102 -14.45 -9.98 -0.94
N PHE A 103 -13.58 -9.55 -0.03
CA PHE A 103 -13.46 -10.13 1.31
C PHE A 103 -14.12 -9.29 2.41
N THR A 104 -14.95 -8.29 2.05
CA THR A 104 -15.59 -7.39 3.02
C THR A 104 -16.78 -8.04 3.74
N CYS A 105 -17.78 -8.51 3.00
CA CYS A 105 -18.92 -9.24 3.52
C CYS A 105 -19.58 -10.11 2.43
N LYS A 106 -20.45 -11.05 2.84
CA LYS A 106 -21.10 -12.01 1.93
C LYS A 106 -21.90 -11.35 0.80
N GLY A 107 -22.72 -10.34 1.11
CA GLY A 107 -23.54 -9.66 0.10
C GLY A 107 -22.70 -8.93 -0.95
N VAL A 108 -21.64 -8.23 -0.51
CA VAL A 108 -20.69 -7.61 -1.45
C VAL A 108 -19.99 -8.67 -2.28
N TYR A 109 -19.56 -9.78 -1.68
CA TYR A 109 -18.94 -10.88 -2.41
C TYR A 109 -19.85 -11.39 -3.52
N GLU A 110 -21.11 -11.74 -3.21
CA GLU A 110 -22.09 -12.30 -4.14
C GLU A 110 -22.41 -11.36 -5.33
N GLU A 111 -22.41 -10.05 -5.11
CA GLU A 111 -22.63 -9.09 -6.21
C GLU A 111 -21.35 -8.86 -7.03
N ALA A 112 -20.21 -8.74 -6.35
CA ALA A 112 -18.97 -8.29 -6.94
C ALA A 112 -18.19 -9.41 -7.66
N TYR A 113 -18.28 -10.67 -7.21
CA TYR A 113 -17.52 -11.76 -7.81
C TYR A 113 -17.92 -12.01 -9.27
N VAL A 114 -19.22 -11.88 -9.58
CA VAL A 114 -19.72 -12.04 -10.95
C VAL A 114 -19.07 -11.02 -11.88
N ILE A 115 -19.00 -9.76 -11.45
CA ILE A 115 -18.36 -8.68 -12.21
C ILE A 115 -16.86 -8.96 -12.37
N PHE A 116 -16.20 -9.34 -11.28
CA PHE A 116 -14.77 -9.61 -11.28
C PHE A 116 -14.39 -10.73 -12.27
N PHE A 117 -15.04 -11.90 -12.21
CA PHE A 117 -14.68 -13.03 -13.06
C PHE A 117 -15.18 -12.89 -14.50
N SER A 118 -16.33 -12.25 -14.72
CA SER A 118 -16.91 -12.14 -16.08
C SER A 118 -16.31 -11.01 -16.93
N LYS A 119 -15.84 -9.92 -16.31
CA LYS A 119 -15.35 -8.75 -17.05
C LYS A 119 -13.84 -8.65 -17.15
N ASN A 120 -13.10 -9.35 -16.28
CA ASN A 120 -11.65 -9.33 -16.34
C ASN A 120 -11.09 -10.41 -17.26
N ARG A 121 -9.87 -10.16 -17.73
CA ARG A 121 -9.08 -11.11 -18.50
C ARG A 121 -8.07 -11.76 -17.57
N PHE A 122 -7.89 -13.07 -17.68
CA PHE A 122 -6.94 -13.81 -16.85
C PHE A 122 -5.76 -14.27 -17.70
N ALA A 123 -4.56 -14.07 -17.19
CA ALA A 123 -3.34 -14.61 -17.78
C ALA A 123 -2.90 -15.85 -17.01
N LEU A 124 -2.75 -16.96 -17.72
CA LEU A 124 -2.03 -18.12 -17.19
C LEU A 124 -0.53 -17.83 -17.36
N ALA A 125 0.17 -17.75 -16.24
CA ALA A 125 1.60 -17.48 -16.23
C ALA A 125 2.37 -18.81 -16.26
N SER A 126 3.22 -18.99 -17.27
CA SER A 126 4.28 -19.98 -17.23
C SER A 126 5.48 -19.38 -16.51
N ALA A 127 5.34 -19.11 -15.21
CA ALA A 127 6.41 -18.52 -14.41
C ALA A 127 7.49 -19.57 -14.12
N GLY A 128 8.35 -19.84 -15.09
CA GLY A 128 9.48 -20.75 -14.93
C GLY A 128 10.24 -21.02 -16.23
N PRO A 129 11.52 -21.41 -16.13
CA PRO A 129 12.36 -21.75 -17.29
C PRO A 129 11.84 -22.98 -18.05
N ARG A 130 10.92 -23.74 -17.44
CA ARG A 130 10.27 -24.88 -18.07
C ARG A 130 8.83 -24.51 -18.40
N PRO A 131 8.40 -24.58 -19.67
CA PRO A 131 7.02 -24.34 -20.03
C PRO A 131 6.12 -25.35 -19.33
N ILE A 132 5.22 -24.87 -18.46
CA ILE A 132 4.21 -25.73 -17.85
C ILE A 132 3.12 -25.99 -18.90
N PRO A 133 2.71 -27.24 -19.15
CA PRO A 133 1.62 -27.52 -20.08
C PRO A 133 0.35 -26.73 -19.73
N TYR A 134 -0.31 -26.15 -20.75
CA TYR A 134 -1.51 -25.33 -20.59
C TYR A 134 -2.59 -26.00 -19.73
N ARG A 135 -2.79 -27.32 -19.92
CA ARG A 135 -3.77 -28.11 -19.18
C ARG A 135 -3.55 -28.05 -17.67
N ILE A 136 -2.30 -28.08 -17.22
CA ILE A 136 -1.96 -28.02 -15.78
C ILE A 136 -2.26 -26.61 -15.26
N GLN A 137 -1.84 -25.57 -15.98
CA GLN A 137 -2.12 -24.18 -15.57
C GLN A 137 -3.62 -23.87 -15.50
N ALA A 138 -4.40 -24.38 -16.46
CA ALA A 138 -5.85 -24.23 -16.45
C ALA A 138 -6.50 -24.97 -15.27
N GLN A 139 -6.03 -26.19 -14.96
CA GLN A 139 -6.49 -26.94 -13.77
C GLN A 139 -6.16 -26.20 -12.47
N ASP A 140 -4.97 -25.63 -12.37
CA ASP A 140 -4.55 -24.86 -11.19
C ASP A 140 -5.37 -23.57 -11.03
N LEU A 141 -5.69 -22.90 -12.13
CA LEU A 141 -6.63 -21.78 -12.12
C LEU A 141 -7.99 -22.22 -11.57
N VAL A 142 -8.59 -23.28 -12.14
CA VAL A 142 -9.90 -23.80 -11.70
C VAL A 142 -9.87 -24.23 -10.24
N ARG A 143 -8.80 -24.85 -9.76
CA ARG A 143 -8.61 -25.21 -8.34
C ARG A 143 -8.52 -23.99 -7.44
N THR A 144 -7.82 -22.94 -7.90
CA THR A 144 -7.58 -21.71 -7.12
C THR A 144 -8.84 -20.88 -6.96
N ILE A 145 -9.61 -20.70 -8.04
CA ILE A 145 -10.80 -19.84 -8.03
C ILE A 145 -12.08 -20.62 -7.78
N GLY A 146 -12.08 -21.94 -7.95
CA GLY A 146 -13.24 -22.81 -7.85
C GLY A 146 -14.00 -22.93 -9.17
N ALA A 147 -14.72 -24.05 -9.35
CA ALA A 147 -15.42 -24.38 -10.59
C ALA A 147 -16.51 -23.35 -10.98
N ILE A 148 -17.26 -22.84 -9.99
CA ILE A 148 -18.31 -21.84 -10.20
C ILE A 148 -17.71 -20.53 -10.73
N ASN A 149 -16.59 -20.07 -10.17
CA ASN A 149 -15.96 -18.85 -10.64
C ASN A 149 -15.28 -19.05 -12.00
N ALA A 150 -14.72 -20.23 -12.24
CA ALA A 150 -14.13 -20.58 -13.52
C ALA A 150 -15.15 -20.56 -14.67
N SER A 151 -16.41 -20.95 -14.42
CA SER A 151 -17.45 -20.89 -15.47
C SER A 151 -17.84 -19.45 -15.84
N LEU A 152 -17.53 -18.47 -14.99
CA LEU A 152 -17.76 -17.05 -15.26
C LEU A 152 -16.62 -16.43 -16.09
N VAL A 153 -15.45 -17.06 -16.14
CA VAL A 153 -14.29 -16.53 -16.85
C VAL A 153 -14.53 -16.59 -18.36
N ARG A 154 -14.55 -15.42 -19.01
CA ARG A 154 -14.76 -15.31 -20.46
C ARG A 154 -13.48 -15.25 -21.28
N HIS A 155 -12.40 -14.77 -20.68
CA HIS A 155 -11.15 -14.50 -21.39
C HIS A 155 -9.95 -15.03 -20.61
N VAL A 156 -9.32 -16.06 -21.16
CA VAL A 156 -8.06 -16.62 -20.67
C VAL A 156 -7.03 -16.47 -21.77
N SER A 157 -5.87 -15.89 -21.45
CA SER A 157 -4.73 -15.84 -22.35
C SER A 157 -3.57 -16.61 -21.73
N LEU A 158 -2.90 -17.41 -22.56
CA LEU A 158 -1.53 -17.80 -22.29
C LEU A 158 -0.66 -16.56 -22.53
N ARG A 159 0.09 -16.12 -21.53
CA ARG A 159 1.17 -15.16 -21.76
C ARG A 159 2.48 -15.91 -21.65
N HIS A 160 3.13 -16.11 -22.80
CA HIS A 160 4.58 -16.26 -22.83
C HIS A 160 5.15 -14.88 -22.56
N ASP A 161 6.06 -14.78 -21.59
CA ASP A 161 6.59 -13.53 -21.07
C ASP A 161 6.93 -12.54 -22.19
N MET A 162 6.06 -11.55 -22.39
CA MET A 162 6.53 -10.29 -22.95
C MET A 162 7.37 -9.69 -21.84
N GLN A 163 8.68 -9.62 -22.05
CA GLN A 163 9.55 -8.84 -21.19
C GLN A 163 8.89 -7.49 -20.90
N PRO A 164 8.89 -7.00 -19.65
CA PRO A 164 8.43 -5.66 -19.36
C PRO A 164 9.32 -4.70 -20.16
N SER A 165 8.81 -4.18 -21.27
CA SER A 165 9.41 -3.04 -21.94
C SER A 165 9.21 -1.85 -21.02
N PHE A 166 10.15 -1.64 -20.09
CA PHE A 166 10.23 -0.39 -19.35
C PHE A 166 10.46 0.72 -20.39
N ARG A 167 9.45 1.57 -20.57
CA ARG A 167 9.55 2.88 -21.21
C ARG A 167 9.47 3.93 -20.12
#